data_AF-K2R8P0-F1
#
_entry.id   AF-K2R8P0-F1
#
_cell.length_a   1.000
_cell.length_b   1.000
_cell.length_c   1.000
_cell.angle_alpha   90.00
_cell.angle_beta   90.00
_cell.angle_gamma   90.00
#
_symmetry.space_group_name_H-M   'P 1'
#
loop_
_entity.id
_entity.type
_entity.pdbx_description
1 polymer ?
#
loop_
_entity_poly.entity_id
_entity_poly.type
_entity_poly.pdbx_seq_one_letter_code
_entity_poly.pdbx_strand_id
1 'polypeptide(L)' 'LYSARNGAISRLVDECQKRGGNAVIAMRFDQSELGGFAQVCAYGTVCHVEKIDPNSELPMYPQLYTGH' A
#
# COMPACT_ATOMS: atom_id res chain seq x y z
N LEU A 1 -18.86 5.32 -9.95
CA LEU A 1 -18.00 5.36 -8.74
C LEU A 1 -17.24 4.05 -8.49
N TYR A 2 -17.90 2.89 -8.38
CA TYR A 2 -17.22 1.61 -8.07
C TYR A 2 -16.08 1.24 -9.05
N SER A 3 -16.32 1.37 -10.36
CA SER A 3 -15.31 1.08 -11.39
C SER A 3 -14.13 2.06 -11.37
N ALA A 4 -14.40 3.34 -11.11
CA ALA A 4 -13.36 4.36 -11.00
C ALA A 4 -12.45 4.11 -9.79
N ARG A 5 -13.04 3.76 -8.64
CA ARG A 5 -12.29 3.37 -7.44
C ARG A 5 -11.43 2.13 -7.69
N ASN A 6 -12.01 1.07 -8.24
CA ASN A 6 -11.26 -0.15 -8.51
C ASN A 6 -10.10 0.11 -9.49
N GLY A 7 -10.33 0.92 -10.53
CA GLY A 7 -9.27 1.31 -11.46
C GLY A 7 -8.15 2.13 -10.81
N ALA A 8 -8.47 3.02 -9.87
CA ALA A 8 -7.45 3.77 -9.12
C ALA A 8 -6.61 2.84 -8.23
N ILE A 9 -7.26 1.89 -7.55
CA ILE A 9 -6.59 0.90 -6.70
C ILE A 9 -5.70 -0.03 -7.55
N SER A 10 -6.19 -0.51 -8.70
CA SER A 10 -5.37 -1.34 -9.60
C SER A 10 -4.10 -0.64 -10.04
N ARG A 11 -4.18 0.64 -10.43
CA ARG A 11 -2.99 1.44 -10.77
C ARG A 11 -2.02 1.57 -9.58
N LEU A 12 -2.53 1.77 -8.37
CA LEU A 12 -1.70 1.81 -7.17
C LEU A 12 -0.98 0.48 -6.92
N VAL A 13 -1.66 -0.65 -7.15
CA VAL A 13 -1.07 -2.00 -7.05
C VAL A 13 0.00 -2.21 -8.13
N ASP A 14 -0.24 -1.78 -9.37
CA ASP A 14 0.74 -1.87 -10.44
C ASP A 14 2.01 -1.06 -10.09
N GLU A 15 1.86 0.12 -9.51
CA GLU A 15 2.99 0.93 -9.03
C GLU A 15 3.73 0.29 -7.85
N CYS A 16 3.02 -0.41 -6.96
CA CYS A 16 3.63 -1.21 -5.89
C CYS A 16 4.55 -2.29 -6.47
N GLN A 17 4.06 -3.03 -7.47
CA GLN A 17 4.80 -4.10 -8.14
C GLN A 17 6.03 -3.55 -8.88
N LYS A 18 5.87 -2.45 -9.63
CA LYS A 18 6.99 -1.79 -10.34
C LYS A 18 8.11 -1.33 -9.40
N ARG A 19 7.79 -0.99 -8.16
CA ARG A 19 8.76 -0.58 -7.13
C ARG A 19 9.37 -1.76 -6.37
N GLY A 20 9.02 -3.00 -6.72
CA GLY A 20 9.50 -4.22 -6.05
C GLY A 20 8.89 -4.47 -4.67
N GLY A 21 7.82 -3.75 -4.32
CA GLY A 21 7.08 -4.00 -3.09
C GLY A 21 6.04 -5.11 -3.26
N ASN A 22 5.65 -5.74 -2.15
CA ASN A 22 4.61 -6.78 -2.12
C ASN A 22 3.36 -6.36 -1.34
N ALA A 23 3.37 -5.18 -0.71
CA ALA A 23 2.23 -4.63 0.02
C ALA A 23 2.19 -3.09 -0.03
N VAL A 24 0.97 -2.55 0.04
CA VAL A 24 0.73 -1.12 0.25
C VAL A 24 0.09 -0.95 1.63
N ILE A 25 0.79 -0.27 2.55
CA ILE A 25 0.29 0.03 3.90
C ILE A 25 -0.27 1.45 3.96
N ALA A 26 -1.10 1.70 4.99
CA ALA A 26 -1.82 2.95 5.18
C ALA A 26 -2.61 3.39 3.93
N MET A 27 -3.12 2.40 3.17
CA MET A 27 -3.83 2.66 1.93
C MET A 27 -5.14 3.41 2.19
N ARG A 28 -5.38 4.45 1.39
CA ARG A 28 -6.60 5.26 1.38
C ARG A 28 -6.98 5.60 -0.06
N PHE A 29 -8.23 6.03 -0.22
CA PHE A 29 -8.67 6.67 -1.45
C PHE A 29 -9.58 7.86 -1.13
N ASP A 30 -9.47 8.90 -1.94
CA ASP A 30 -10.35 10.07 -1.91
C ASP A 30 -11.20 10.09 -3.18
N GLN A 31 -12.45 10.55 -3.05
CA GLN A 31 -13.37 10.73 -4.17
C GLN A 31 -13.87 12.17 -4.22
N SER A 32 -13.99 12.71 -5.43
CA SER A 32 -14.59 14.02 -5.66
C SER A 32 -15.37 14.00 -6.97
N GLU A 33 -16.34 14.90 -7.10
CA GLU A 33 -17.09 15.11 -8.33
C GLU A 33 -16.74 16.49 -8.89
N LEU A 34 -16.30 16.53 -10.15
CA LEU A 34 -15.94 17.77 -10.84
C LEU A 34 -16.63 17.78 -12.20
N GLY A 35 -17.54 18.73 -12.41
CA GLY A 35 -18.20 18.94 -13.71
C GLY A 35 -18.94 17.71 -14.26
N GLY A 36 -19.54 16.89 -13.39
CA GLY A 36 -20.24 15.66 -13.78
C GLY A 36 -19.34 14.43 -13.94
N PHE A 37 -18.03 14.55 -13.71
CA PHE A 37 -17.09 13.43 -13.69
C PHE A 37 -16.78 13.00 -12.25
N ALA A 38 -16.72 11.69 -12.04
CA ALA A 38 -16.24 11.12 -10.78
C ALA A 38 -14.72 10.94 -10.84
N GLN A 39 -14.00 11.63 -9.96
CA GLN A 39 -12.56 11.47 -9.76
C GLN A 39 -12.31 10.60 -8.53
N VAL A 40 -11.39 9.62 -8.66
CA VAL A 40 -10.91 8.83 -7.52
C VAL A 40 -9.38 8.78 -7.55
N CYS A 41 -8.77 9.09 -6.41
CA CYS A 41 -7.33 8.99 -6.19
C CYS A 41 -7.06 7.95 -5.10
N ALA A 42 -6.14 7.00 -5.35
CA ALA A 42 -5.72 6.01 -4.36
C ALA A 42 -4.24 6.20 -4.04
N TYR A 43 -3.87 6.07 -2.76
CA TYR A 43 -2.50 6.28 -2.29
C TYR A 43 -2.19 5.46 -1.03
N GLY A 44 -0.90 5.33 -0.72
CA GLY A 44 -0.37 4.61 0.43
C GLY A 44 1.15 4.48 0.33
N THR A 45 1.74 3.68 1.22
CA THR A 45 3.19 3.45 1.26
C THR A 45 3.51 2.05 0.76
N VAL A 46 4.36 1.96 -0.25
CA VAL A 46 4.87 0.68 -0.76
C VAL A 46 5.92 0.13 0.21
N CYS A 47 5.78 -1.14 0.57
CA CYS A 47 6.69 -1.84 1.46
C CYS A 47 6.93 -3.27 1.00
N HIS A 48 7.97 -3.86 1.58
CA HIS A 48 8.20 -5.30 1.54
C HIS A 48 7.86 -5.86 2.92
N VAL A 49 6.89 -6.76 2.98
CA VAL A 49 6.48 -7.45 4.21
C VAL A 49 6.81 -8.91 4.11
N GLU A 50 7.30 -9.48 5.19
CA GLU A 50 7.51 -10.91 5.34
C GLU A 50 6.81 -11.42 6.60
N LYS A 51 6.40 -12.68 6.57
CA LYS A 51 5.80 -13.30 7.74
C LYS A 51 6.92 -13.59 8.76
N ILE A 52 6.75 -13.09 9.98
CA ILE A 52 7.64 -13.44 11.08
C ILE A 52 7.39 -14.88 11.51
N ASP A 53 8.43 -15.71 11.49
CA ASP A 53 8.43 -17.01 12.15
C ASP A 53 8.85 -16.81 13.63
N PRO A 54 7.96 -17.10 14.60
CA PRO A 54 8.24 -16.91 16.02
C PRO A 54 9.39 -17.79 16.55
N ASN A 55 9.79 -18.84 15.82
CA ASN A 55 10.91 -19.70 16.19
C ASN A 55 12.21 -19.35 15.46
N SER A 56 12.21 -18.34 14.59
CA SER A 56 13.40 -17.89 13.85
C SER A 56 14.07 -16.71 14.55
N GLU A 57 15.40 -16.63 14.48
CA GLU A 57 16.10 -15.40 14.81
C GLU A 57 15.75 -14.34 13.77
N LEU A 58 15.17 -13.22 14.22
CA LEU A 58 14.88 -12.10 13.35
C LEU A 58 16.20 -11.48 12.85
N PRO A 59 16.33 -11.19 11.55
CA PRO A 59 17.39 -10.34 11.05
C PRO A 59 17.47 -9.04 11.83
N MET A 60 18.67 -8.47 11.95
CA MET A 60 18.81 -7.14 12.57
C MET A 60 18.15 -6.10 11.65
N TYR A 61 16.93 -5.68 12.03
CA TYR A 61 16.23 -4.57 11.39
C TYR A 61 16.52 -3.30 12.19
N PRO A 62 17.50 -2.45 11.79
CA PRO A 62 17.86 -1.25 12.56
C PRO A 62 16.70 -0.27 12.76
N GLN A 63 15.66 -0.36 11.93
CA GLN A 63 14.43 0.41 12.02
C GLN A 63 13.40 -0.12 13.04
N LEU A 64 13.55 -1.36 13.53
CA LEU A 64 12.64 -1.91 14.54
C LEU A 64 13.17 -1.58 15.93
N TYR A 65 12.34 -0.92 16.73
CA TYR A 65 12.64 -0.66 18.14
C TYR A 65 12.60 -1.98 18.92
N THR A 66 13.76 -2.52 19.25
CA THR A 66 13.96 -3.66 20.16
C THR A 66 14.06 -3.15 21.60
N GLY A 67 12.98 -2.54 22.09
CA GLY A 67 12.89 -2.17 23.50
C GLY A 67 12.83 -3.41 24.38
N HIS A 68 13.85 -3.57 25.23
CA HIS A 68 13.75 -4.35 26.47
C HIS A 68 13.07 -3.50 27.56
#